data_AF-A0A7R9YNK9-F1
#
_entry.id   AF-A0A7R9YNK9-F1
#
_cell.length_a   1.000
_cell.length_b   1.000
_cell.length_c   1.000
_cell.angle_alpha   90.00
_cell.angle_beta   90.00
_cell.angle_gamma   90.00
#
_symmetry.space_group_name_H-M   'P 1'
#
loop_
_entity.id
_entity.type
_entity.pdbx_description
1 polymer ?
#
loop_
_entity_poly.entity_id
_entity_poly.type
_entity_poly.pdbx_seq_one_letter_code
_entity_poly.pdbx_strand_id
1 'polypeptide(L)'
;TNQGWVLDGFPQTLPQLKLIAPEKESDADEEVEAEEEADEGEEETERPKPPADLTPESIIVVRMPDTQLKARVQSMSQPQVEATGMTAELLLKRMQAYAQAAAPEGPNNVLTHKALAQVEPLELAHDDASIETSLSRARIYLGRPRNYGPTAAEVAAKAERLEALRVEAEANAAKLEAERLAEE
;
A
#
# COMPACT_ATOMS: atom_id res chain seq x y z
N THR A 1 10.79 -16.13 1.42
CA THR A 1 10.74 -15.64 2.82
C THR A 1 10.14 -14.26 2.80
N ASN A 2 9.03 -14.01 3.49
CA ASN A 2 8.42 -12.68 3.56
C ASN A 2 9.34 -11.78 4.40
N GLN A 3 9.86 -10.70 3.82
CA GLN A 3 10.90 -9.85 4.43
C GLN A 3 10.35 -8.61 5.14
N GLY A 4 9.03 -8.53 5.30
CA GLY A 4 8.32 -7.36 5.81
C GLY A 4 7.55 -6.64 4.71
N TRP A 5 6.75 -5.66 5.11
CA TRP A 5 5.84 -4.93 4.24
C TRP A 5 5.78 -3.46 4.64
N VAL A 6 5.40 -2.62 3.70
CA VAL A 6 5.08 -1.20 3.94
C VAL A 6 3.66 -0.97 3.45
N LEU A 7 2.79 -0.48 4.32
CA LEU A 7 1.46 -0.02 3.93
C LEU A 7 1.53 1.49 3.69
N ASP A 8 1.11 1.91 2.49
CA ASP A 8 0.98 3.31 2.12
C ASP A 8 -0.50 3.63 1.85
N GLY A 9 -1.01 4.67 2.50
CA GLY A 9 -2.40 5.09 2.37
C GLY A 9 -3.42 4.15 3.01
N PHE A 10 -3.01 3.17 3.81
CA PHE A 10 -3.88 2.28 4.58
C PHE A 10 -3.23 1.96 5.94
N PRO A 11 -3.98 1.93 7.05
CA PRO A 11 -5.42 2.21 7.19
C PRO A 11 -5.70 3.72 7.31
N GLN A 12 -6.84 4.17 6.77
CA GLN A 12 -7.32 5.55 6.87
C GLN A 12 -8.44 5.71 7.90
N THR A 13 -9.08 4.61 8.27
CA THR A 13 -10.24 4.59 9.18
C THR A 13 -10.08 3.50 10.24
N LEU A 14 -10.78 3.63 11.36
CA LEU A 14 -10.76 2.61 12.42
C LEU A 14 -11.26 1.22 11.95
N PRO A 15 -12.33 1.10 11.13
CA PRO A 15 -12.72 -0.19 10.57
C PRO A 15 -11.60 -0.85 9.75
N GLN A 16 -10.85 -0.07 8.97
CA GLN A 16 -9.70 -0.58 8.22
C GLN A 16 -8.56 -1.03 9.14
N LEU A 17 -8.34 -0.32 10.25
CA LEU A 17 -7.35 -0.71 11.24
C LEU A 17 -7.66 -2.07 11.87
N LYS A 18 -8.94 -2.36 12.14
CA LYS A 18 -9.36 -3.67 12.70
C LYS A 18 -9.05 -4.85 11.78
N LEU A 19 -8.95 -4.63 10.47
CA LEU A 19 -8.55 -5.67 9.52
C LEU A 19 -7.07 -6.08 9.64
N ILE A 20 -6.22 -5.20 10.17
CA ILE A 20 -4.78 -5.47 10.34
C ILE A 20 -4.40 -5.71 11.80
N ALA A 21 -5.09 -5.09 12.74
CA ALA A 21 -4.86 -5.26 14.17
C ALA A 21 -6.20 -5.55 14.86
N PRO A 22 -6.73 -6.79 14.72
CA PRO A 22 -7.91 -7.20 15.47
C PRO A 22 -7.61 -7.10 16.96
N GLU A 23 -8.55 -6.54 17.74
CA GLU A 23 -8.42 -6.55 19.19
C GLU A 23 -8.48 -8.01 19.64
N LYS A 24 -7.41 -8.53 20.24
CA LYS A 24 -7.46 -9.82 20.93
C LYS A 24 -8.41 -9.64 22.12
N GLU A 25 -9.66 -10.04 21.95
CA GLU A 25 -10.53 -10.28 23.10
C GLU A 25 -9.82 -11.32 23.98
N SER A 26 -9.65 -10.97 25.25
CA SER A 26 -9.02 -11.81 26.27
C SER A 26 -9.61 -13.21 26.24
N ASP A 27 -8.76 -14.22 26.37
CA ASP A 27 -9.10 -15.65 26.49
C ASP A 27 -10.36 -15.89 27.35
N ALA A 28 -11.51 -15.96 26.71
CA ALA A 28 -12.75 -16.52 27.21
C ALA A 28 -13.65 -16.76 26.00
N ASP A 29 -13.64 -18.02 25.53
CA ASP A 29 -14.67 -18.67 24.72
C ASP A 29 -15.53 -17.76 23.83
N GLU A 30 -15.21 -17.71 22.54
CA GLU A 30 -16.20 -17.88 21.48
C GLU A 30 -15.46 -18.09 20.14
N GLU A 31 -15.60 -19.30 19.60
CA GLU A 31 -15.47 -19.57 18.18
C GLU A 31 -16.45 -18.66 17.44
N VAL A 32 -16.02 -17.45 17.11
CA VAL A 32 -16.76 -16.63 16.15
C VAL A 32 -16.43 -17.19 14.78
N GLU A 33 -17.25 -18.15 14.36
CA GLU A 33 -17.47 -18.47 12.96
C GLU A 33 -17.66 -17.14 12.22
N ALA A 34 -16.64 -16.73 11.46
CA ALA A 34 -16.80 -15.70 10.46
C ALA A 34 -17.77 -16.28 9.43
N GLU A 35 -19.01 -15.82 9.45
CA GLU A 35 -20.06 -16.19 8.51
C GLU A 35 -19.51 -16.17 7.08
N GLU A 36 -19.45 -17.36 6.50
CA GLU A 36 -19.28 -17.59 5.07
C GLU A 36 -20.48 -16.97 4.35
N GLU A 37 -20.31 -15.77 3.77
CA GLU A 37 -21.04 -15.48 2.54
C GLU A 37 -20.37 -16.28 1.42
N ALA A 38 -20.90 -17.49 1.23
CA ALA A 38 -20.60 -18.35 0.10
C ALA A 38 -21.05 -17.66 -1.20
N ASP A 39 -20.09 -17.06 -1.92
CA ASP A 39 -20.21 -16.87 -3.36
C ASP A 39 -19.68 -18.16 -4.01
N GLU A 40 -20.61 -19.02 -4.40
CA GLU A 40 -20.33 -20.30 -5.06
C GLU A 40 -19.67 -20.04 -6.42
N GLY A 41 -18.35 -20.29 -6.48
CA GLY A 41 -17.71 -20.75 -7.70
C GLY A 41 -16.51 -19.92 -8.14
N GLU A 42 -15.38 -20.08 -7.47
CA GLU A 42 -14.06 -19.92 -8.07
C GLU A 42 -13.05 -20.71 -7.22
N GLU A 43 -12.25 -21.57 -7.86
CA GLU A 43 -11.26 -22.45 -7.22
C GLU A 43 -10.43 -21.70 -6.17
N GLU A 44 -10.65 -22.01 -4.89
CA GLU A 44 -9.90 -21.48 -3.76
C GLU A 44 -8.44 -21.95 -3.84
N THR A 45 -7.61 -21.15 -4.51
CA THR A 45 -6.21 -21.06 -4.12
C THR A 45 -6.19 -20.52 -2.70
N GLU A 46 -5.90 -21.38 -1.72
CA GLU A 46 -5.76 -21.05 -0.29
C GLU A 46 -4.98 -19.73 -0.14
N ARG A 47 -5.69 -18.62 0.05
CA ARG A 47 -5.03 -17.35 0.35
C ARG A 47 -4.44 -17.51 1.73
N PRO A 48 -3.13 -17.30 1.91
CA PRO A 48 -2.51 -17.45 3.22
C PRO A 48 -3.21 -16.51 4.20
N LYS A 49 -3.73 -17.08 5.29
CA LYS A 49 -4.36 -16.32 6.37
C LYS A 49 -3.39 -15.21 6.80
N PRO A 50 -3.84 -13.94 6.86
CA PRO A 50 -2.99 -12.86 7.33
C PRO A 50 -2.48 -13.22 8.73
N PRO A 51 -1.21 -12.89 9.06
CA PRO A 51 -0.68 -13.17 10.40
C PRO A 51 -1.58 -12.48 11.44
N ALA A 52 -1.83 -13.19 12.55
CA ALA A 52 -2.83 -12.84 13.58
C ALA A 52 -2.58 -11.50 14.31
N ASP A 53 -1.50 -10.80 13.99
CA ASP A 53 -1.14 -9.50 14.54
C ASP A 53 -0.22 -8.77 13.53
N LEU A 54 -0.77 -7.82 12.77
CA LEU A 54 -0.01 -6.98 11.84
C LEU A 54 0.34 -5.61 12.46
N THR A 55 0.52 -5.56 13.79
CA THR A 55 0.99 -4.33 14.43
C THR A 55 2.32 -3.89 13.80
N PRO A 56 2.42 -2.66 13.26
CA PRO A 56 3.62 -2.21 12.57
C PRO A 56 4.78 -2.00 13.55
N GLU A 57 6.00 -2.28 13.11
CA GLU A 57 7.21 -1.96 13.88
C GLU A 57 7.51 -0.46 13.88
N SER A 58 7.11 0.26 12.83
CA SER A 58 7.39 1.68 12.67
C SER A 58 6.25 2.37 11.92
N ILE A 59 5.87 3.55 12.40
CA ILE A 59 4.93 4.45 11.73
C ILE A 59 5.72 5.67 11.26
N ILE A 60 5.58 6.03 9.99
CA ILE A 60 6.31 7.17 9.41
C ILE A 60 5.29 8.21 8.99
N VAL A 61 5.43 9.43 9.51
CA VAL A 61 4.57 10.57 9.17
C VAL A 61 5.41 11.63 8.48
N VAL A 62 5.13 11.88 7.20
CA VAL A 62 5.78 12.96 6.47
C VAL A 62 4.96 14.24 6.63
N ARG A 63 5.54 15.24 7.29
CA ARG A 63 4.88 16.52 7.57
C ARG A 63 5.39 17.58 6.61
N MET A 64 4.48 18.24 5.90
CA MET A 64 4.77 19.38 5.04
C MET A 64 3.78 20.51 5.34
N PRO A 65 4.20 21.77 5.38
CA PRO A 65 3.28 22.90 5.51
C PRO A 65 2.26 22.97 4.36
N ASP A 66 1.03 23.32 4.69
CA ASP A 66 -0.07 23.48 3.73
C ASP A 66 0.26 24.43 2.57
N THR A 67 1.02 25.48 2.86
CA THR A 67 1.47 26.46 1.85
C THR A 67 2.38 25.82 0.80
N GLN A 68 3.29 24.94 1.24
CA GLN A 68 4.22 24.23 0.35
C GLN A 68 3.50 23.13 -0.45
N LEU A 69 2.56 22.41 0.17
CA LEU A 69 1.73 21.42 -0.54
C LEU A 69 0.93 22.06 -1.69
N LYS A 70 0.30 23.21 -1.42
CA LYS A 70 -0.43 23.97 -2.44
C LYS A 70 0.48 24.48 -3.54
N ALA A 71 1.64 25.05 -3.19
CA ALA A 71 2.63 25.52 -4.17
C ALA A 71 3.11 24.38 -5.06
N ARG A 72 3.31 23.18 -4.50
CA ARG A 72 3.75 22.01 -5.25
C ARG A 72 2.73 21.59 -6.30
N VAL A 73 1.44 21.48 -5.94
CA VAL A 73 0.38 21.15 -6.90
C VAL A 73 0.21 22.24 -7.95
N GLN A 74 0.34 23.52 -7.58
CA GLN A 74 0.30 24.63 -8.54
C GLN A 74 1.49 24.64 -9.52
N SER A 75 2.66 24.13 -9.09
CA SER A 75 3.85 24.03 -9.93
C SER A 75 3.90 22.79 -10.84
N MET A 76 2.91 21.89 -10.74
CA MET A 76 2.87 20.68 -11.56
C MET A 76 2.68 21.01 -13.04
N SER A 77 3.42 20.32 -13.89
CA SER A 77 3.23 20.41 -15.33
C SER A 77 1.98 19.64 -15.77
N GLN A 78 1.43 19.97 -16.94
CA GLN A 78 0.25 19.29 -17.48
C GLN A 78 0.39 17.75 -17.53
N PRO A 79 1.52 17.17 -17.98
CA PRO A 79 1.71 15.72 -17.93
C PRO A 79 1.69 15.14 -16.50
N GLN A 80 2.17 15.89 -15.51
CA GLN A 80 2.15 15.46 -14.11
C GLN A 80 0.73 15.51 -13.54
N VAL A 81 -0.05 16.52 -13.90
CA VAL A 81 -1.47 16.62 -13.51
C VAL A 81 -2.26 15.48 -14.14
N GLU A 82 -2.04 15.16 -15.40
CA GLU A 82 -2.70 14.04 -16.09
C GLU A 82 -2.32 12.68 -15.48
N ALA A 83 -1.03 12.48 -15.16
CA ALA A 83 -0.56 11.25 -14.54
C ALA A 83 -1.08 11.04 -13.11
N THR A 84 -1.21 12.11 -12.33
CA THR A 84 -1.60 12.04 -10.91
C THR A 84 -3.09 12.29 -10.67
N GLY A 85 -3.79 12.89 -11.64
CA GLY A 85 -5.14 13.43 -11.47
C GLY A 85 -5.23 14.54 -10.40
N MET A 86 -4.10 15.07 -9.93
CA MET A 86 -4.08 15.97 -8.78
C MET A 86 -4.42 17.40 -9.19
N THR A 87 -5.62 17.84 -8.83
CA THR A 87 -6.07 19.23 -8.98
C THR A 87 -6.02 19.98 -7.65
N ALA A 88 -6.01 21.32 -7.70
CA ALA A 88 -6.03 22.14 -6.48
C ALA A 88 -7.28 21.89 -5.62
N GLU A 89 -8.43 21.64 -6.25
CA GLU A 89 -9.69 21.31 -5.55
C GLU A 89 -9.62 19.95 -4.88
N LEU A 90 -9.08 18.94 -5.57
CA LEU A 90 -8.90 17.60 -5.01
C LEU A 90 -7.92 17.62 -3.85
N LEU A 91 -6.82 18.36 -3.97
CA LEU A 91 -5.86 18.56 -2.88
C LEU A 91 -6.57 19.15 -1.66
N LEU A 92 -7.35 20.22 -1.83
CA LEU A 92 -8.04 20.88 -0.72
C LEU A 92 -9.01 19.91 -0.01
N LYS A 93 -9.77 19.13 -0.78
CA LYS A 93 -10.67 18.10 -0.24
C LYS A 93 -9.90 17.03 0.56
N ARG A 94 -8.76 16.56 0.04
CA ARG A 94 -7.91 15.57 0.71
C ARG A 94 -7.27 16.13 1.99
N MET A 95 -6.82 17.39 1.97
CA MET A 95 -6.27 18.06 3.15
C MET A 95 -7.30 18.19 4.27
N GLN A 96 -8.55 18.56 3.93
CA GLN A 96 -9.64 18.63 4.90
C GLN A 96 -9.96 17.25 5.49
N ALA A 97 -10.06 16.22 4.64
CA ALA A 97 -10.29 14.86 5.10
C ALA A 97 -9.16 14.37 6.03
N TYR A 98 -7.90 14.64 5.66
CA TYR A 98 -6.75 14.32 6.50
C TYR A 98 -6.79 15.04 7.84
N ALA A 99 -7.08 16.35 7.86
CA ALA A 99 -7.18 17.13 9.09
C ALA A 99 -8.29 16.63 10.03
N GLN A 100 -9.42 16.18 9.48
CA GLN A 100 -10.51 15.57 10.26
C GLN A 100 -10.11 14.21 10.83
N ALA A 101 -9.42 13.37 10.05
CA ALA A 101 -8.95 12.06 10.49
C ALA A 101 -7.80 12.16 11.51
N ALA A 102 -6.90 13.13 11.36
CA ALA A 102 -5.74 13.33 12.22
C ALA A 102 -6.05 14.15 13.50
N ALA A 103 -7.28 14.62 13.68
CA ALA A 103 -7.67 15.38 14.86
C ALA A 103 -7.44 14.53 16.14
N PRO A 104 -6.75 15.05 17.18
CA PRO A 104 -6.40 14.27 18.36
C PRO A 104 -7.60 13.66 19.10
N GLU A 105 -8.71 14.40 19.16
CA GLU A 105 -9.98 13.96 19.76
C GLU A 105 -10.98 13.44 18.71
N GLY A 106 -10.54 13.28 17.45
CA GLY A 106 -11.40 12.80 16.38
C GLY A 106 -11.73 11.31 16.56
N PRO A 107 -13.00 10.89 16.41
CA PRO A 107 -13.40 9.49 16.57
C PRO A 107 -12.79 8.55 15.52
N ASN A 108 -12.14 9.10 14.48
CA ASN A 108 -11.54 8.33 13.38
C ASN A 108 -10.01 8.34 13.39
N ASN A 109 -9.38 8.88 14.44
CA ASN A 109 -7.93 8.94 14.51
C ASN A 109 -7.33 7.55 14.72
N VAL A 110 -6.70 7.03 13.68
CA VAL A 110 -6.08 5.70 13.67
C VAL A 110 -4.86 5.66 14.59
N LEU A 111 -4.09 6.74 14.70
CA LEU A 111 -2.84 6.78 15.46
C LEU A 111 -3.07 6.71 16.98
N THR A 112 -4.23 7.14 17.46
CA THR A 112 -4.57 7.08 18.90
C THR A 112 -5.14 5.73 19.32
N HIS A 113 -5.39 4.82 18.36
CA HIS A 113 -5.90 3.48 18.65
C HIS A 113 -4.86 2.67 19.43
N LYS A 114 -5.30 1.88 20.42
CA LYS A 114 -4.41 1.11 21.34
C LYS A 114 -3.39 0.22 20.62
N ALA A 115 -3.79 -0.36 19.48
CA ALA A 115 -2.92 -1.18 18.65
C ALA A 115 -1.71 -0.42 18.10
N LEU A 116 -1.87 0.87 17.76
CA LEU A 116 -0.81 1.72 17.22
C LEU A 116 -0.19 2.64 18.26
N ALA A 117 -0.91 2.96 19.34
CA ALA A 117 -0.49 3.90 20.37
C ALA A 117 0.83 3.53 21.07
N GLN A 118 1.24 2.26 20.99
CA GLN A 118 2.52 1.77 21.53
C GLN A 118 3.71 2.07 20.61
N VAL A 119 3.46 2.42 19.34
CA VAL A 119 4.47 2.69 18.32
C VAL A 119 4.60 4.20 18.15
N GLU A 120 5.77 4.74 18.51
CA GLU A 120 6.04 6.18 18.35
C GLU A 120 6.17 6.54 16.85
N PRO A 121 5.36 7.47 16.32
CA PRO A 121 5.47 7.88 14.94
C PRO A 121 6.75 8.67 14.67
N LEU A 122 7.52 8.25 13.66
CA LEU A 122 8.66 9.01 13.15
C LEU A 122 8.17 10.16 12.26
N GLU A 123 8.21 11.38 12.80
CA GLU A 123 7.90 12.58 12.01
C GLU A 123 9.10 13.02 11.16
N LEU A 124 8.91 13.01 9.84
CA LEU A 124 9.83 13.57 8.85
C LEU A 124 9.26 14.90 8.35
N ALA A 125 9.76 16.00 8.90
CA ALA A 125 9.45 17.34 8.39
C ALA A 125 10.12 17.55 7.02
N HIS A 126 9.36 18.06 6.07
CA HIS A 126 9.84 18.50 4.76
C HIS A 126 9.90 20.03 4.76
N ASP A 127 10.83 20.58 5.53
CA ASP A 127 11.07 22.01 5.76
C ASP A 127 12.21 22.53 4.86
N ASP A 128 12.06 22.33 3.54
CA ASP A 128 13.06 22.64 2.50
C ASP A 128 14.36 21.79 2.56
N ALA A 129 14.43 20.85 3.51
CA ALA A 129 15.46 19.84 3.54
C ALA A 129 15.40 18.96 2.28
N SER A 130 16.55 18.68 1.67
CA SER A 130 16.61 17.79 0.52
C SER A 130 16.03 16.42 0.86
N ILE A 131 15.55 15.70 -0.15
CA ILE A 131 15.09 14.30 -0.01
C ILE A 131 16.18 13.47 0.70
N GLU A 132 17.45 13.76 0.43
CA GLU A 132 18.59 13.08 1.03
C GLU A 132 18.72 13.30 2.54
N THR A 133 18.42 14.51 3.03
CA THR A 133 18.35 14.79 4.48
C THR A 133 17.24 14.00 5.15
N SER A 134 16.05 13.96 4.53
CA SER A 134 14.91 13.17 5.03
C SER A 134 15.24 11.67 5.07
N LEU A 135 15.85 11.16 4.01
CA LEU A 135 16.30 9.76 3.94
C LEU A 135 17.40 9.45 4.95
N SER A 136 18.33 10.38 5.19
CA SER A 136 19.39 10.21 6.17
C SER A 136 18.83 10.12 7.58
N ARG A 137 17.85 10.96 7.92
CA ARG A 137 17.11 10.86 9.19
C ARG A 137 16.39 9.52 9.30
N ALA A 138 15.67 9.11 8.26
CA ALA A 138 15.01 7.80 8.23
C ALA A 138 15.99 6.64 8.46
N ARG A 139 17.20 6.69 7.87
CA ARG A 139 18.24 5.65 8.07
C ARG A 139 18.79 5.58 9.48
N ILE A 140 18.80 6.69 10.22
CA ILE A 140 19.24 6.69 11.63
C ILE A 140 18.23 5.93 12.49
N TYR A 141 16.94 6.12 12.24
CA TYR A 141 15.86 5.51 13.02
C TYR A 141 15.53 4.07 12.56
N LEU A 142 15.42 3.83 11.26
CA LEU A 142 15.02 2.55 10.67
C LEU A 142 16.21 1.63 10.37
N GLY A 143 17.43 2.16 10.46
CA GLY A 143 18.65 1.46 10.08
C GLY A 143 18.94 1.49 8.58
N ARG A 144 19.86 0.62 8.14
CA ARG A 144 20.26 0.57 6.73
C ARG A 144 19.11 0.02 5.87
N PRO A 145 18.85 0.61 4.68
CA PRO A 145 17.86 0.07 3.77
C PRO A 145 18.15 -1.39 3.48
N ARG A 146 17.19 -2.24 3.80
CA ARG A 146 17.18 -3.63 3.38
C ARG A 146 16.45 -3.61 2.03
N ASN A 147 17.12 -4.02 0.96
CA ASN A 147 16.58 -3.97 -0.39
C ASN A 147 15.46 -5.00 -0.55
N TYR A 148 14.25 -4.68 -0.08
CA TYR A 148 13.08 -5.57 -0.07
C TYR A 148 12.45 -5.81 -1.45
N GLY A 149 13.07 -5.33 -2.53
CA GLY A 149 12.61 -5.52 -3.91
C GLY A 149 13.24 -6.75 -4.58
N PRO A 150 12.63 -7.28 -5.65
CA PRO A 150 13.23 -8.34 -6.44
C PRO A 150 14.59 -7.86 -6.95
N THR A 151 15.58 -8.74 -6.84
CA THR A 151 16.93 -8.50 -7.35
C THR A 151 16.87 -8.26 -8.86
N ALA A 152 17.89 -7.58 -9.42
CA ALA A 152 17.97 -7.37 -10.86
C ALA A 152 17.88 -8.70 -11.65
N ALA A 153 18.38 -9.80 -11.07
CA ALA A 153 18.26 -11.14 -11.61
C ALA A 153 16.80 -11.66 -11.62
N GLU A 154 16.05 -11.45 -10.54
CA GLU A 154 14.64 -11.85 -10.47
C GLU A 154 13.75 -11.01 -11.39
N VAL A 155 14.06 -9.72 -11.54
CA VAL A 155 13.37 -8.84 -12.51
C VAL A 155 13.63 -9.32 -13.94
N ALA A 156 14.88 -9.65 -14.28
CA ALA A 156 15.23 -10.18 -15.60
C ALA A 156 14.57 -11.55 -15.86
N ALA A 157 14.61 -12.47 -14.90
CA ALA A 157 13.97 -13.78 -15.02
C ALA A 157 12.44 -13.67 -15.18
N LYS A 158 11.81 -12.71 -14.49
CA LYS A 158 10.38 -12.44 -14.65
C LYS A 158 10.07 -11.87 -16.05
N ALA A 159 10.93 -10.99 -16.57
CA ALA A 159 10.80 -10.45 -17.91
C ALA A 159 10.94 -11.53 -18.99
N GLU A 160 11.96 -12.39 -18.89
CA GLU A 160 12.14 -13.54 -19.80
C GLU A 160 10.95 -14.49 -19.77
N ARG A 161 10.42 -14.79 -18.57
CA ARG A 161 9.23 -15.64 -18.42
C ARG A 161 8.00 -15.01 -19.07
N LEU A 162 7.80 -13.70 -18.93
CA LEU A 162 6.71 -12.97 -19.57
C LEU A 162 6.85 -12.97 -21.10
N GLU A 163 8.07 -12.81 -21.61
CA GLU A 163 8.34 -12.83 -23.04
C GLU A 163 8.15 -14.23 -23.64
N ALA A 164 8.61 -15.28 -22.96
CA ALA A 164 8.37 -16.66 -23.36
C ALA A 164 6.87 -17.00 -23.41
N LEU A 165 6.11 -16.57 -22.39
CA LEU A 165 4.65 -16.74 -22.38
C LEU A 165 3.97 -15.98 -23.52
N ARG A 166 4.47 -14.79 -23.87
CA ARG A 166 3.93 -14.03 -25.01
C ARG A 166 4.18 -14.73 -26.33
N VAL A 167 5.40 -15.22 -26.54
CA VAL A 167 5.78 -15.98 -27.76
C VAL A 167 4.98 -17.27 -27.87
N GLU A 168 4.78 -17.98 -26.77
CA GLU A 168 3.97 -19.21 -26.74
C GLU A 168 2.49 -18.92 -27.05
N ALA A 169 1.93 -17.84 -26.50
CA ALA A 169 0.57 -17.41 -26.79
C ALA A 169 0.38 -17.03 -28.28
N GLU A 170 1.32 -16.29 -28.86
CA GLU A 170 1.30 -15.93 -30.29
C GLU A 170 1.42 -17.16 -31.19
N ALA A 171 2.30 -18.11 -30.85
CA ALA A 171 2.46 -19.36 -31.60
C ALA A 171 1.22 -20.27 -31.52
N ASN A 172 0.57 -20.35 -30.35
CA ASN A 172 -0.67 -21.11 -30.18
C ASN A 172 -1.83 -20.45 -30.91
N ALA A 173 -1.95 -19.12 -30.89
CA ALA A 173 -2.96 -18.39 -31.66
C ALA A 173 -2.81 -18.62 -33.17
N ALA A 174 -1.58 -18.57 -33.70
CA ALA A 174 -1.31 -18.82 -35.11
C ALA A 174 -1.63 -20.27 -35.53
N LYS A 175 -1.37 -21.26 -34.66
CA LYS A 175 -1.75 -22.66 -34.91
C LYS A 175 -3.27 -22.84 -34.94
N LEU A 176 -3.98 -22.24 -33.99
CA LEU A 176 -5.44 -22.31 -33.92
C LEU A 176 -6.11 -21.65 -35.13
N GLU A 177 -5.57 -20.53 -35.62
CA GLU A 177 -6.05 -19.90 -36.87
C GLU A 177 -5.77 -20.77 -38.10
N ALA A 178 -4.59 -21.39 -38.19
CA ALA A 178 -4.25 -22.27 -39.31
C ALA A 178 -5.11 -23.55 -39.35
N GLU A 179 -5.44 -24.10 -38.18
CA GLU A 179 -6.33 -25.27 -38.05
C GLU A 179 -7.77 -24.90 -38.45
N ARG A 180 -8.26 -23.73 -38.03
CA ARG A 180 -9.58 -23.22 -38.42
C ARG A 180 -9.71 -22.94 -39.92
N LEU A 181 -8.62 -22.53 -40.58
CA LEU A 181 -8.58 -22.32 -42.04
C LEU A 181 -8.42 -23.61 -42.85
N ALA A 182 -8.00 -24.70 -42.21
CA ALA A 182 -7.86 -26.01 -42.84
C ALA A 182 -9.13 -26.88 -42.73
N GLU A 183 -10.04 -26.54 -41.80
CA GLU A 183 -11.36 -27.16 -41.65
C GLU A 183 -12.47 -26.50 -42.50
N GLU A 184 -12.15 -25.41 -43.22
CA GLU A 184 -13.06 -24.70 -44.16
C GLU A 184 -12.78 -25.07 -45.63
#